data_AF-A0A7J9SNT8-F1
#
_entry.id   AF-A0A7J9SNT8-F1
#
_cell.length_a   1.000
_cell.length_b   1.000
_cell.length_c   1.000
_cell.angle_alpha   90.00
_cell.angle_beta   90.00
_cell.angle_gamma   90.00
#
_symmetry.space_group_name_H-M   'P 1'
#
loop_
_entity.id
_entity.type
_entity.pdbx_description
1 polymer ?
#
loop_
_entity_poly.entity_id
_entity_poly.type
_entity_poly.pdbx_seq_one_letter_code
_entity_poly.pdbx_strand_id
1 'polypeptide(L)'
;MARCREVALGHIQQAIESARCWVMISVPVDIYREVRAAVATAVEHGVTVRLLLGGAPRPPELTFPDGLLVRFRAMADTFVAADRTRGSVSTDERYPIPTL
;
A
#
# COMPACT_ATOMS: atom_id res chain seq x y z
N MET A 1 -19.99 2.43 2.32
CA MET A 1 -18.75 1.80 2.82
C MET A 1 -17.94 1.11 1.72
N ALA A 2 -18.52 0.24 0.86
CA ALA A 2 -17.79 -0.42 -0.23
C ALA A 2 -17.10 0.53 -1.23
N ARG A 3 -17.80 1.61 -1.65
CA ARG A 3 -17.27 2.59 -2.61
C ARG A 3 -16.00 3.30 -2.13
N CYS A 4 -15.89 3.61 -0.84
CA CYS A 4 -14.69 4.25 -0.29
C CYS A 4 -13.48 3.31 -0.31
N ARG A 5 -13.70 2.01 -0.05
CA ARG A 5 -12.66 0.98 -0.14
C ARG A 5 -12.17 0.77 -1.57
N GLU A 6 -13.10 0.68 -2.54
CA GLU A 6 -12.77 0.54 -3.96
C GLU A 6 -11.97 1.75 -4.47
N VAL A 7 -12.40 2.97 -4.14
CA VAL A 7 -11.67 4.19 -4.50
C VAL A 7 -10.28 4.22 -3.87
N ALA A 8 -10.16 3.84 -2.60
CA ALA A 8 -8.87 3.76 -1.92
C ALA A 8 -7.93 2.75 -2.57
N LEU A 9 -8.43 1.56 -2.93
CA LEU A 9 -7.67 0.53 -3.62
C LEU A 9 -7.18 1.03 -4.98
N GLY A 10 -8.05 1.70 -5.74
CA GLY A 10 -7.69 2.32 -7.02
C GLY A 10 -6.57 3.34 -6.87
N HIS A 11 -6.62 4.21 -5.85
CA HIS A 11 -5.54 5.17 -5.57
C HIS A 11 -4.22 4.49 -5.19
N ILE A 12 -4.28 3.42 -4.40
CA ILE A 12 -3.08 2.63 -4.04
C ILE A 12 -2.46 2.02 -5.28
N GLN A 13 -3.27 1.35 -6.09
CA GLN A 13 -2.81 0.69 -7.30
C GLN A 13 -2.22 1.69 -8.29
N GLN A 14 -2.91 2.80 -8.55
CA GLN A 14 -2.42 3.86 -9.42
C GLN A 14 -1.10 4.49 -8.92
N ALA A 15 -0.96 4.67 -7.60
CA ALA A 15 0.28 5.19 -7.03
C ALA A 15 1.47 4.21 -7.19
N ILE A 16 1.22 2.90 -7.08
CA ILE A 16 2.24 1.86 -7.30
C ILE A 16 2.63 1.82 -8.78
N GLU A 17 1.65 1.76 -9.69
CA GLU A 17 1.88 1.64 -11.14
C GLU A 17 2.56 2.87 -11.75
N SER A 18 2.34 4.06 -11.18
CA SER A 18 2.96 5.31 -11.64
C SER A 18 4.34 5.60 -11.02
N ALA A 19 4.75 4.85 -10.00
CA ALA A 19 6.02 5.05 -9.32
C ALA A 19 7.19 4.72 -10.24
N ARG A 20 8.19 5.61 -10.30
CA ARG A 20 9.38 5.47 -11.13
C ARG A 20 10.65 5.23 -10.33
N CYS A 21 10.72 5.70 -9.09
CA CYS A 21 11.93 5.59 -8.27
C CYS A 21 11.67 4.84 -6.97
N TRP A 22 10.64 5.22 -6.23
CA TRP A 22 10.30 4.58 -4.95
C TRP A 22 8.81 4.65 -4.63
N VAL A 23 8.33 3.66 -3.88
CA VAL A 23 6.99 3.67 -3.28
C VAL A 23 7.02 3.11 -1.86
N MET A 24 6.33 3.79 -0.95
CA MET A 24 6.06 3.34 0.41
C MET A 24 4.58 2.99 0.54
N ILE A 25 4.32 1.79 1.04
CA ILE A 25 2.99 1.23 1.16
C ILE A 25 2.83 0.80 2.61
N SER A 26 1.77 1.24 3.26
CA SER A 26 1.33 0.71 4.55
C SER A 26 -0.09 0.22 4.39
N VAL A 27 -0.32 -1.06 4.59
CA VAL A 27 -1.63 -1.67 4.36
C VAL A 27 -1.82 -2.89 5.26
N PRO A 28 -3.08 -3.22 5.62
CA PRO A 28 -3.44 -4.53 6.14
C PRO A 28 -3.14 -5.68 5.17
N VAL A 29 -3.01 -6.90 5.69
CA VAL A 29 -2.75 -8.12 4.89
C VAL A 29 -3.79 -8.35 3.78
N ASP A 30 -5.07 -8.11 4.04
CA ASP A 30 -6.13 -8.29 3.04
C ASP A 30 -5.98 -7.33 1.86
N ILE A 31 -5.64 -6.07 2.12
CA ILE A 31 -5.38 -5.08 1.06
C ILE A 31 -4.11 -5.43 0.28
N TYR A 32 -3.05 -5.89 0.96
CA TYR A 32 -1.84 -6.35 0.26
C TYR A 32 -2.13 -7.49 -0.71
N ARG A 33 -3.00 -8.44 -0.35
CA ARG A 33 -3.37 -9.57 -1.23
C ARG A 33 -3.97 -9.09 -2.56
N GLU A 34 -4.65 -7.94 -2.56
CA GLU A 34 -5.25 -7.33 -3.75
C GLU A 34 -4.22 -6.59 -4.61
N VAL A 35 -3.27 -5.87 -3.98
CA VAL A 35 -2.27 -5.06 -4.72
C VAL A 35 -0.93 -5.78 -4.96
N ARG A 36 -0.78 -7.03 -4.50
CA ARG A 36 0.49 -7.78 -4.55
C ARG A 36 1.11 -7.87 -5.95
N ALA A 37 0.27 -7.98 -6.98
CA ALA A 37 0.73 -8.08 -8.37
C ALA A 37 1.36 -6.76 -8.82
N ALA A 38 0.71 -5.63 -8.56
CA ALA A 38 1.25 -4.30 -8.86
C ALA A 38 2.57 -4.05 -8.10
N VAL A 39 2.66 -4.49 -6.84
CA VAL A 39 3.91 -4.43 -6.06
C VAL A 39 5.03 -5.23 -6.71
N ALA A 40 4.74 -6.46 -7.15
CA ALA A 40 5.73 -7.30 -7.81
C ALA A 40 6.24 -6.66 -9.11
N THR A 41 5.33 -6.16 -9.96
CA THR A 41 5.69 -5.45 -11.20
C THR A 41 6.53 -4.20 -10.93
N ALA A 42 6.23 -3.43 -9.88
CA ALA A 42 7.04 -2.27 -9.51
C ALA A 42 8.47 -2.68 -9.13
N VAL A 43 8.63 -3.74 -8.33
CA VAL A 43 9.95 -4.28 -7.96
C VAL A 43 10.71 -4.76 -9.19
N GLU A 44 10.06 -5.49 -10.10
CA GLU A 44 10.64 -5.95 -11.37
C GLU A 44 11.14 -4.79 -12.26
N HIS A 45 10.44 -3.66 -12.25
CA HIS A 45 10.86 -2.44 -12.94
C HIS A 45 11.97 -1.65 -12.22
N GLY A 46 12.51 -2.18 -11.11
CA GLY A 46 13.59 -1.53 -10.35
C GLY A 46 13.12 -0.43 -9.39
N VAL A 47 11.81 -0.30 -9.15
CA VAL A 47 11.27 0.64 -8.16
C VAL A 47 11.59 0.14 -6.76
N THR A 48 12.13 1.01 -5.91
CA THR A 48 12.35 0.67 -4.50
C THR A 48 11.03 0.65 -3.75
N VAL A 49 10.54 -0.55 -3.40
CA VAL A 49 9.30 -0.70 -2.62
C VAL A 49 9.60 -0.92 -1.14
N ARG A 50 8.94 -0.12 -0.29
CA ARG A 50 8.94 -0.28 1.17
C ARG A 50 7.54 -0.63 1.65
N LEU A 51 7.36 -1.86 2.13
CA LEU A 51 6.08 -2.38 2.58
C LEU A 51 6.01 -2.46 4.11
N LEU A 52 5.04 -1.78 4.69
CA LEU A 52 4.60 -1.91 6.08
C LEU A 52 3.31 -2.73 6.09
N LEU A 53 3.40 -3.98 6.55
CA LEU A 53 2.27 -4.89 6.54
C LEU A 53 1.64 -4.99 7.94
N GLY A 54 0.39 -4.54 8.05
CA GLY A 54 -0.40 -4.61 9.27
C GLY A 54 -1.09 -5.95 9.44
N GLY A 55 -1.01 -6.53 10.64
CA GLY A 55 -1.69 -7.76 11.01
C GLY A 55 -0.84 -8.68 11.88
N ALA A 56 -1.09 -9.98 11.79
CA ALA A 56 -0.35 -10.99 12.54
C ALA A 56 1.16 -10.97 12.20
N PRO A 57 2.03 -11.35 13.15
CA PRO A 57 3.45 -11.46 12.90
C PRO A 57 3.72 -12.52 11.81
N ARG A 58 4.25 -12.06 10.67
CA ARG A 58 4.74 -12.84 9.52
C ARG A 58 3.80 -14.01 9.10
N PRO A 59 2.70 -13.73 8.37
CA PRO A 59 1.83 -14.78 7.87
C PRO A 59 2.60 -15.72 6.92
N PRO A 60 2.64 -17.04 7.19
CA PRO A 60 3.46 -18.00 6.44
C PRO A 60 3.00 -18.21 4.99
N GLU A 61 1.77 -17.81 4.67
CA GLU A 61 1.16 -17.96 3.34
C GLU A 61 1.54 -16.85 2.34
N LEU A 62 2.23 -15.79 2.79
CA LEU A 62 2.62 -14.69 1.92
C LEU A 62 4.05 -14.85 1.40
N THR A 63 4.17 -14.96 0.08
CA THR A 63 5.43 -14.84 -0.64
C THR A 63 5.65 -13.39 -1.07
N PHE A 64 6.89 -12.93 -1.01
CA PHE A 64 7.29 -11.57 -1.38
C PHE A 64 8.32 -11.63 -2.52
N PRO A 65 8.26 -10.71 -3.49
CA PRO A 65 9.28 -10.63 -4.54
C PRO A 65 10.65 -10.31 -3.94
N ASP A 66 11.71 -10.83 -4.56
CA ASP A 66 13.08 -10.58 -4.15
C ASP A 66 13.41 -9.08 -4.19
N GLY A 67 14.15 -8.59 -3.19
CA GLY A 67 14.47 -7.16 -3.07
C GLY A 67 13.38 -6.29 -2.45
N LEU A 68 12.19 -6.84 -2.14
CA LEU A 68 11.15 -6.11 -1.42
C LEU A 68 11.49 -5.94 0.07
N LEU A 69 11.51 -4.69 0.55
CA LEU A 69 11.71 -4.39 1.96
C LEU A 69 10.39 -4.47 2.72
N VAL A 70 10.19 -5.55 3.48
CA VAL A 70 8.97 -5.79 4.26
C VAL A 70 9.21 -5.59 5.76
N ARG A 71 8.32 -4.83 6.42
CA ARG A 71 8.24 -4.70 7.88
C ARG A 71 6.84 -5.05 8.35
N PHE A 72 6.73 -5.90 9.37
CA PHE A 72 5.45 -6.29 9.97
C PHE A 72 5.12 -5.42 11.17
N ARG A 73 3.84 -5.06 11.34
CA ARG A 73 3.32 -4.35 12.52
C ARG A 73 1.99 -4.95 12.96
N ALA A 74 1.68 -4.87 14.26
CA ALA A 74 0.41 -5.35 14.81
C ALA A 74 -0.81 -4.64 14.18
N MET A 75 -0.66 -3.35 13.89
CA MET A 75 -1.63 -2.54 13.13
C MET A 75 -0.88 -1.67 12.12
N ALA A 76 -1.53 -1.40 10.99
CA ALA A 76 -1.06 -0.48 9.98
C ALA A 76 -2.26 0.28 9.39
N ASP A 77 -2.15 1.60 9.32
CA ASP A 77 -3.08 2.43 8.55
C ASP A 77 -2.86 2.19 7.06
N THR A 78 -3.90 2.41 6.26
CA THR A 78 -3.86 2.30 4.80
C THR A 78 -3.34 3.59 4.17
N PHE A 79 -2.10 3.61 3.70
CA PHE A 79 -1.55 4.74 2.96
C PHE A 79 -0.56 4.32 1.88
N VAL A 80 -0.42 5.18 0.87
CA VAL A 80 0.57 5.03 -0.19
C VAL A 80 1.27 6.36 -0.47
N ALA A 81 2.57 6.32 -0.69
CA ALA A 81 3.33 7.48 -1.14
C ALA A 81 4.37 7.02 -2.16
N ALA A 82 4.45 7.70 -3.30
CA ALA A 82 5.39 7.37 -4.37
C ALA A 82 6.08 8.63 -4.87
N ASP A 83 7.37 8.58 -5.17
CA ASP A 83 8.19 9.66 -5.76
C ASP A 83 7.97 11.08 -5.17
N ARG A 84 6.89 11.78 -5.55
CA ARG A 84 6.40 13.07 -5.02
C ARG A 84 4.87 13.17 -4.86
N THR A 85 4.11 12.11 -5.13
CA THR A 85 2.65 12.04 -4.96
C THR A 85 2.31 11.39 -3.61
N ARG A 86 1.45 12.05 -2.82
CA ARG A 86 0.96 11.55 -1.53
C ARG A 86 -0.52 11.19 -1.66
N GLY A 87 -0.88 9.96 -1.30
CA GLY A 87 -2.27 9.52 -1.18
C GLY A 87 -2.50 8.90 0.21
N SER A 88 -3.30 9.55 1.06
CA SER A 88 -3.64 9.04 2.39
C SER A 88 -5.14 8.77 2.47
N VAL A 89 -5.53 7.57 2.92
CA VAL A 89 -6.92 7.24 3.22
C VAL A 89 -7.00 6.81 4.69
N SER A 90 -7.59 7.67 5.52
CA SER A 90 -7.90 7.31 6.89
C SER A 90 -9.20 6.50 6.93
N THR A 91 -9.24 5.44 7.73
CA THR A 91 -10.45 4.64 7.97
C THR A 91 -11.06 5.02 9.33
N ASP A 92 -11.08 6.32 9.66
CA ASP A 92 -11.76 6.84 10.85
C ASP A 92 -13.00 7.65 10.44
N GLU A 93 -14.18 7.26 10.94
CA GLU A 93 -15.49 7.90 10.67
C GLU A 93 -15.65 9.29 11.31
N ARG A 94 -14.56 9.92 11.77
CA ARG A 94 -14.58 11.29 12.28
C ARG A 94 -13.43 12.06 11.67
N TYR A 95 -13.62 12.71 10.51
CA TYR A 95 -13.12 14.06 10.20
C TYR A 95 -13.39 14.44 8.73
N PRO A 96 -13.87 15.67 8.45
CA PRO A 96 -14.08 16.13 7.08
C PRO A 96 -12.75 16.46 6.39
N ILE A 97 -12.67 16.15 5.10
CA ILE A 97 -11.54 16.45 4.21
C ILE A 97 -11.61 17.94 3.84
N PRO A 98 -10.57 18.76 4.02
CA PRO A 98 -10.57 20.14 3.53
C PRO A 98 -10.24 20.13 2.03
N THR A 99 -11.12 20.77 1.25
CA THR A 99 -10.96 21.06 -0.17
C THR A 99 -9.81 22.07 -0.34
N LEU A 100 -8.83 21.74 -1.20
CA LEU A 100 -7.95 22.73 -1.83
C LEU A 100 -8.63 23.27 -3.08
#